data_AF-A0A397EEJ8-F1
#
_entry.id   AF-A0A397EEJ8-F1
#
_cell.length_a   1.000
_cell.length_b   1.000
_cell.length_c   1.000
_cell.angle_alpha   90.00
_cell.angle_beta   90.00
_cell.angle_gamma   90.00
#
_symmetry.space_group_name_H-M   'P 1'
#
loop_
_entity.id
_entity.type
_entity.pdbx_description
1 polymer ?
#
loop_
_entity_poly.entity_id
_entity_poly.type
_entity_poly.pdbx_seq_one_letter_code
_entity_poly.pdbx_strand_id
1 'polypeptide(L)'
;MANNWATQQSGQGPEALGARDRAPHDPRRRYDFHKVESNLAVGVKLPIMFVVRGKPGGTIDKKEIPTYPPGHWYAVQENAWMEERVWLTYLDELSNYLLDSSVLLVDNLECHVSEKAHDKIAEASFSVIEPLPPNSTSKCQPLDVGIMGPLKAMLKTAWLLEDDEGNGDDLTLLQKHMAIIKRTIRVWDKISTETVKGAFEKSIPSVMQF
;
A
#
# COMPACT_ATOMS: atom_id res chain seq x y z
N MET A 1 -0.83 -16.15 -5.38
CA MET A 1 -1.08 -15.61 -4.02
C MET A 1 -0.59 -14.18 -4.06
N ALA A 2 -1.51 -13.23 -4.25
CA ALA A 2 -1.22 -11.81 -4.08
C ALA A 2 -0.85 -11.59 -2.61
N ASN A 3 0.21 -10.85 -2.34
CA ASN A 3 0.64 -10.51 -0.98
C ASN A 3 -0.34 -9.47 -0.39
N ASN A 4 -1.57 -9.90 -0.11
CA ASN A 4 -2.50 -9.20 0.75
C ASN A 4 -1.92 -9.21 2.18
N TRP A 5 -1.26 -8.14 2.58
CA TRP A 5 -0.99 -7.88 3.99
C TRP A 5 -2.26 -7.38 4.69
N ALA A 6 -3.26 -8.26 4.71
CA ALA A 6 -4.44 -8.23 5.55
C ALA A 6 -5.11 -9.62 5.57
N THR A 7 -4.41 -10.69 5.98
CA THR A 7 -5.10 -11.95 6.35
C THR A 7 -4.31 -12.81 7.36
N GLN A 8 -4.79 -12.83 8.61
CA GLN A 8 -4.89 -13.98 9.53
C GLN A 8 -5.94 -13.54 10.59
N GLN A 9 -7.06 -14.22 10.85
CA GLN A 9 -7.37 -15.65 10.81
C GLN A 9 -8.81 -15.92 10.33
N SER A 10 -8.97 -17.10 9.72
CA SER A 10 -10.20 -17.72 9.22
C SER A 10 -11.05 -18.37 10.31
N GLY A 11 -12.38 -18.30 10.16
CA GLY A 11 -13.32 -19.40 10.39
C GLY A 11 -13.85 -19.63 11.81
N GLN A 12 -15.15 -19.39 12.00
CA GLN A 12 -16.11 -20.38 12.54
C GLN A 12 -17.55 -19.89 12.29
N GLY A 13 -18.37 -20.76 11.71
CA GLY A 13 -19.81 -20.56 11.53
C GLY A 13 -20.57 -20.56 12.86
N PRO A 14 -21.90 -20.32 12.83
CA PRO A 14 -22.63 -19.93 14.02
C PRO A 14 -23.10 -21.16 14.80
N GLU A 15 -22.75 -21.26 16.09
CA GLU A 15 -23.65 -21.80 17.12
C GLU A 15 -23.17 -21.52 18.56
N ALA A 16 -24.07 -20.86 19.31
CA ALA A 16 -24.39 -21.01 20.72
C ALA A 16 -23.32 -20.95 21.85
N LEU A 17 -23.54 -19.94 22.71
CA LEU A 17 -23.55 -19.98 24.20
C LEU A 17 -22.24 -20.22 24.97
N GLY A 18 -21.90 -19.24 25.81
CA GLY A 18 -21.13 -19.46 27.04
C GLY A 18 -20.14 -18.34 27.34
N ALA A 19 -20.47 -17.49 28.32
CA ALA A 19 -19.59 -16.45 28.83
C ALA A 19 -18.21 -17.01 29.22
N ARG A 20 -17.14 -16.44 28.66
CA ARG A 20 -15.76 -16.57 29.16
C ARG A 20 -15.02 -15.25 29.04
N ASP A 21 -14.33 -14.94 30.13
CA ASP A 21 -13.52 -13.78 30.45
C ASP A 21 -12.95 -12.98 29.27
N ARG A 22 -13.15 -11.66 29.33
CA ARG A 22 -12.50 -10.71 28.43
C ARG A 22 -10.99 -10.80 28.63
N ALA A 23 -10.30 -11.39 27.66
CA ALA A 23 -8.86 -11.31 27.52
C ALA A 23 -8.39 -9.84 27.57
N PRO A 24 -7.19 -9.55 28.12
CA PRO A 24 -6.67 -8.19 28.22
C PRO A 24 -6.57 -7.55 26.84
N HIS A 25 -6.92 -6.26 26.79
CA HIS A 25 -6.93 -5.43 25.59
C HIS A 25 -5.54 -5.40 24.96
N ASP A 26 -5.41 -5.96 23.75
CA ASP A 26 -4.17 -5.93 22.98
C ASP A 26 -4.10 -4.60 22.19
N PRO A 27 -3.22 -3.65 22.56
CA PRO A 27 -3.11 -2.36 21.88
C PRO A 27 -2.68 -2.49 20.41
N ARG A 28 -2.19 -3.67 19.98
CA ARG A 28 -1.90 -3.96 18.57
C ARG A 28 -3.16 -4.04 17.69
N ARG A 29 -4.35 -4.10 18.28
CA ARG A 29 -5.63 -4.26 17.56
C ARG A 29 -6.32 -2.94 17.18
N ARG A 30 -5.81 -1.77 17.55
CA ARG A 30 -6.64 -0.55 17.60
C ARG A 30 -6.54 0.46 16.46
N TYR A 31 -5.84 0.16 15.36
CA TYR A 31 -5.83 1.04 14.18
C TYR A 31 -6.00 0.21 12.91
N ASP A 32 -7.23 0.18 12.40
CA ASP A 32 -7.52 -0.38 11.09
C ASP A 32 -6.67 0.31 10.02
N PHE A 33 -5.83 -0.48 9.37
CA PHE A 33 -4.67 -0.05 8.60
C PHE A 33 -5.03 0.65 7.30
N HIS A 34 -4.15 1.56 6.87
CA HIS A 34 -4.11 2.08 5.50
C HIS A 34 -3.33 1.09 4.65
N LYS A 35 -3.85 0.67 3.49
CA LYS A 35 -3.01 -0.02 2.51
C LYS A 35 -2.12 1.03 1.85
N VAL A 36 -0.82 0.82 1.93
CA VAL A 36 0.20 1.66 1.29
C VAL A 36 0.65 0.88 0.06
N GLU A 37 0.33 1.39 -1.12
CA GLU A 37 0.89 0.88 -2.36
C GLU A 37 1.77 1.94 -3.00
N SER A 38 2.93 1.50 -3.46
CA SER A 38 3.85 2.32 -4.22
C SER A 38 4.42 1.46 -5.33
N ASN A 39 4.17 1.83 -6.58
CA ASN A 39 4.96 1.31 -7.67
C ASN A 39 6.36 1.93 -7.61
N LEU A 40 7.33 1.24 -8.17
CA LEU A 40 8.66 1.79 -8.39
C LEU A 40 8.84 1.90 -9.90
N ALA A 41 9.46 2.98 -10.36
CA ALA A 41 10.07 3.03 -11.67
C ALA A 41 11.58 2.78 -11.50
N VAL A 42 12.26 2.29 -12.53
CA VAL A 42 13.69 1.98 -12.45
C VAL A 42 14.46 3.22 -11.98
N GLY A 43 14.96 3.16 -10.73
CA GLY A 43 15.71 4.25 -10.10
C GLY A 43 14.90 5.48 -9.67
N VAL A 44 13.56 5.43 -9.67
CA VAL A 44 12.72 6.54 -9.19
C VAL A 44 11.68 6.03 -8.20
N LYS A 45 11.60 6.75 -7.09
CA LYS A 45 10.59 6.56 -6.05
C LYS A 45 9.32 7.30 -6.45
N LEU A 46 8.23 6.57 -6.65
CA LEU A 46 6.94 7.19 -6.99
C LEU A 46 6.19 7.65 -5.74
N PRO A 47 5.23 8.58 -5.89
CA PRO A 47 4.31 8.91 -4.81
C PRO A 47 3.55 7.67 -4.33
N ILE A 48 3.41 7.54 -3.01
CA ILE A 48 2.56 6.54 -2.36
C ILE A 48 1.08 6.79 -2.70
N MET A 49 0.35 5.72 -2.99
CA MET A 49 -1.10 5.64 -2.89
C MET A 49 -1.50 5.10 -1.51
N PHE A 50 -2.15 5.93 -0.71
CA PHE A 50 -2.75 5.56 0.57
C PHE A 50 -4.22 5.20 0.38
N VAL A 51 -4.60 3.97 0.74
CA VAL A 51 -6.01 3.56 0.80
C VAL A 51 -6.47 3.62 2.25
N VAL A 52 -7.34 4.58 2.56
CA VAL A 52 -7.89 4.83 3.89
C VAL A 52 -9.18 4.06 4.07
N ARG A 53 -9.33 3.35 5.20
CA ARG A 53 -10.56 2.61 5.48
C ARG A 53 -11.73 3.56 5.70
N GLY A 54 -12.77 3.45 4.89
CA GLY A 54 -13.97 4.28 5.01
C GLY A 54 -14.91 4.15 3.82
N LYS A 55 -16.03 4.87 3.84
CA LYS A 55 -16.96 4.88 2.71
C LYS A 55 -16.52 5.89 1.64
N PRO A 56 -16.36 5.49 0.37
CA PRO A 56 -16.18 6.44 -0.74
C PRO A 56 -17.31 7.48 -0.78
N GLY A 57 -16.96 8.75 -1.00
CA GLY A 57 -17.88 9.89 -0.90
C GLY A 57 -18.39 10.20 0.51
N GLY A 58 -17.85 9.54 1.53
CA GLY A 58 -18.17 9.75 2.95
C GLY A 58 -17.40 10.90 3.59
N THR A 59 -17.42 10.97 4.92
CA THR A 59 -16.77 12.03 5.71
C THR A 59 -15.26 12.07 5.50
N ILE A 60 -14.59 10.91 5.56
CA ILE A 60 -13.13 10.81 5.37
C ILE A 60 -12.74 11.35 4.00
N ASP A 61 -13.43 10.89 2.96
CA ASP A 61 -13.16 11.27 1.56
C ASP A 61 -13.35 12.78 1.34
N LYS A 62 -14.46 13.33 1.84
CA LYS A 62 -14.84 14.72 1.59
C LYS A 62 -14.17 15.74 2.52
N LYS A 63 -13.78 15.36 3.73
CA LYS A 63 -13.34 16.30 4.77
C LYS A 63 -11.94 16.01 5.32
N GLU A 64 -11.51 14.75 5.37
CA GLU A 64 -10.20 14.40 5.93
C GLU A 64 -9.11 14.40 4.85
N ILE A 65 -9.34 13.74 3.70
CA ILE A 65 -8.36 13.68 2.60
C ILE A 65 -7.84 15.06 2.18
N PRO A 66 -8.68 16.10 2.01
CA PRO A 66 -8.19 17.45 1.64
C PRO A 66 -7.21 18.07 2.65
N THR A 67 -7.11 17.52 3.86
CA THR A 67 -6.18 17.97 4.91
C THR A 67 -4.88 17.17 4.96
N TYR A 68 -4.79 16.05 4.25
CA TYR A 68 -3.59 15.21 4.23
C TYR A 68 -2.44 15.88 3.48
N PRO A 69 -1.18 15.52 3.78
CA PRO A 69 -0.02 16.12 3.12
C PRO A 69 -0.08 15.99 1.59
N PRO A 70 0.30 17.04 0.83
CA PRO A 70 0.38 16.95 -0.63
C PRO A 70 1.56 16.08 -1.09
N GLY A 71 1.60 15.77 -2.39
CA GLY A 71 2.68 15.00 -3.01
C GLY A 71 2.50 13.49 -2.96
N HIS A 72 1.36 13.03 -2.45
CA HIS A 72 0.92 11.63 -2.41
C HIS A 72 -0.55 11.54 -2.81
N TRP A 73 -0.99 10.32 -3.12
CA TRP A 73 -2.37 10.06 -3.52
C TRP A 73 -3.13 9.33 -2.43
N TYR A 74 -4.43 9.59 -2.39
CA TYR A 74 -5.30 9.12 -1.33
C TYR A 74 -6.61 8.63 -1.94
N ALA A 75 -7.05 7.46 -1.51
CA ALA A 75 -8.34 6.91 -1.86
C ALA A 75 -9.02 6.38 -0.60
N VAL A 76 -10.35 6.45 -0.57
CA VAL A 76 -11.15 5.81 0.48
C VAL A 76 -11.73 4.51 -0.05
N GLN A 77 -11.68 3.44 0.74
CA GLN A 77 -12.28 2.14 0.43
C GLN A 77 -12.74 1.45 1.72
N GLU A 78 -13.87 0.75 1.71
CA GLU A 78 -14.55 0.28 2.94
C GLU A 78 -13.71 -0.64 3.82
N ASN A 79 -12.81 -1.40 3.20
CA ASN A 79 -11.90 -2.35 3.82
C ASN A 79 -10.42 -1.99 3.58
N ALA A 80 -10.14 -0.79 3.06
CA ALA A 80 -8.82 -0.35 2.63
C ALA A 80 -8.14 -1.31 1.63
N TRP A 81 -8.90 -1.92 0.72
CA TRP A 81 -8.35 -2.80 -0.32
C TRP A 81 -8.01 -2.04 -1.60
N MET A 82 -7.06 -2.60 -2.36
CA MET A 82 -6.85 -2.18 -3.74
C MET A 82 -7.89 -2.88 -4.62
N GLU A 83 -8.91 -2.12 -4.99
CA GLU A 83 -9.98 -2.54 -5.91
C GLU A 83 -9.83 -1.81 -7.24
N GLU A 84 -10.51 -2.29 -8.29
CA GLU A 84 -10.40 -1.73 -9.66
C GLU A 84 -10.54 -0.20 -9.69
N ARG A 85 -11.52 0.37 -8.98
CA ARG A 85 -11.68 1.83 -8.93
C ARG A 85 -10.45 2.56 -8.38
N VAL A 86 -9.87 2.05 -7.29
CA VAL A 86 -8.69 2.67 -6.66
C VAL A 86 -7.48 2.51 -7.56
N TRP A 87 -7.31 1.33 -8.17
CA TRP A 87 -6.22 1.06 -9.11
C TRP A 87 -6.29 1.95 -10.35
N LEU A 88 -7.47 2.07 -10.98
CA LEU A 88 -7.66 2.92 -12.15
C LEU A 88 -7.39 4.41 -11.83
N THR A 89 -7.79 4.87 -10.64
CA THR A 89 -7.46 6.22 -10.15
C THR A 89 -5.95 6.39 -10.00
N TYR A 90 -5.28 5.37 -9.47
CA TYR A 90 -3.82 5.39 -9.35
C TYR A 90 -3.12 5.41 -10.72
N LEU A 91 -3.63 4.66 -11.71
CA LEU A 91 -3.08 4.67 -13.07
C LEU A 91 -3.21 6.03 -13.75
N ASP A 92 -4.35 6.73 -13.56
CA ASP A 92 -4.54 8.08 -14.09
C ASP A 92 -3.46 9.03 -13.56
N GLU A 93 -3.22 8.98 -12.25
CA GLU A 93 -2.19 9.79 -11.61
C GLU A 93 -0.77 9.39 -12.01
N LEU A 94 -0.51 8.07 -12.05
CA LEU A 94 0.77 7.48 -12.41
C LEU A 94 1.17 7.80 -13.85
N SER A 95 0.21 7.90 -14.78
CA SER A 95 0.47 8.18 -16.19
C SER A 95 1.32 9.44 -16.41
N ASN A 96 1.16 10.45 -15.55
CA ASN A 96 1.95 11.69 -15.58
C ASN A 96 3.44 11.50 -15.23
N TYR A 97 3.81 10.35 -14.68
CA TYR A 97 5.17 10.00 -14.24
C TYR A 97 5.81 8.94 -15.13
N LEU A 98 5.05 8.34 -16.04
CA LEU A 98 5.56 7.34 -16.96
C LEU A 98 6.26 8.01 -18.14
N LEU A 99 7.34 7.38 -18.58
CA LEU A 99 7.86 7.63 -19.92
C LEU A 99 6.95 6.92 -20.92
N ASP A 100 6.81 7.46 -22.12
CA ASP A 100 6.12 6.75 -23.19
C ASP A 100 6.72 5.36 -23.40
N SER A 101 5.87 4.36 -23.67
CA SER A 101 6.25 2.97 -23.88
C SER A 101 6.97 2.30 -22.68
N SER A 102 6.52 2.61 -21.47
CA SER A 102 7.00 1.95 -20.24
C SER A 102 6.36 0.57 -20.02
N VAL A 103 7.01 -0.25 -19.20
CA VAL A 103 6.45 -1.53 -18.71
C VAL A 103 6.16 -1.40 -17.22
N LEU A 104 4.91 -1.61 -16.82
CA LEU A 104 4.47 -1.63 -15.43
C LEU A 104 4.45 -3.07 -14.95
N LEU A 105 5.46 -3.45 -14.17
CA LEU A 105 5.50 -4.75 -13.50
C LEU A 105 4.61 -4.73 -12.27
N VAL A 106 3.51 -5.49 -12.30
CA VAL A 106 2.51 -5.56 -11.23
C VAL A 106 2.36 -7.00 -10.73
N ASP A 107 1.87 -7.18 -9.50
CA ASP A 107 1.44 -8.52 -9.11
C ASP A 107 0.18 -8.95 -9.87
N ASN A 108 -0.15 -10.24 -9.81
CA ASN A 108 -1.26 -10.80 -10.59
C ASN A 108 -2.64 -10.62 -9.91
N LEU A 109 -2.81 -9.57 -9.11
CA LEU A 109 -4.10 -9.23 -8.52
C LEU A 109 -5.09 -8.86 -9.63
N GLU A 110 -6.32 -9.40 -9.57
CA GLU A 110 -7.32 -9.30 -10.63
C GLU A 110 -7.57 -7.85 -11.08
N CYS A 111 -7.64 -6.90 -10.15
CA CYS A 111 -7.84 -5.49 -10.47
C CYS A 111 -6.63 -4.83 -11.16
N HIS A 112 -5.41 -5.34 -10.96
CA HIS A 112 -4.20 -4.80 -11.60
C HIS A 112 -4.10 -5.19 -13.06
N VAL A 113 -4.66 -6.35 -13.43
CA VAL A 113 -4.56 -6.97 -14.76
C VAL A 113 -5.88 -6.95 -15.52
N SER A 114 -6.83 -6.12 -15.09
CA SER A 114 -8.12 -6.03 -15.79
C SER A 114 -7.95 -5.37 -17.15
N GLU A 115 -8.81 -5.71 -18.11
CA GLU A 115 -8.81 -5.13 -19.46
C GLU A 115 -8.82 -3.59 -19.41
N LYS A 116 -9.64 -3.01 -18.51
CA LYS A 116 -9.69 -1.56 -18.28
C LYS A 116 -8.37 -0.96 -17.82
N ALA A 117 -7.59 -1.69 -17.01
CA ALA A 117 -6.28 -1.24 -16.56
C ALA A 117 -5.28 -1.24 -17.72
N HIS A 118 -5.30 -2.27 -18.56
CA HIS A 118 -4.49 -2.35 -19.77
C HIS A 118 -4.82 -1.23 -20.75
N ASP A 119 -6.11 -1.04 -21.06
CA ASP A 119 -6.57 -0.01 -22.00
C ASP A 119 -6.16 1.39 -21.51
N LYS A 120 -6.39 1.67 -20.22
CA LYS A 120 -6.06 2.98 -19.63
C LYS A 120 -4.60 3.34 -19.77
N ILE A 121 -3.67 2.41 -19.50
CA ILE A 121 -2.24 2.72 -19.56
C ILE A 121 -1.72 2.81 -21.00
N ALA A 122 -2.29 1.99 -21.90
CA ALA A 122 -1.97 1.99 -23.31
C ALA A 122 -2.42 3.30 -23.97
N GLU A 123 -3.64 3.77 -23.68
CA GLU A 123 -4.16 5.04 -24.18
C GLU A 123 -3.41 6.25 -23.63
N ALA A 124 -3.03 6.22 -22.35
CA ALA A 124 -2.39 7.37 -21.71
C ALA A 124 -0.91 7.56 -22.09
N SER A 125 -0.17 6.47 -22.35
CA SER A 125 1.30 6.54 -22.49
C SER A 125 1.92 5.49 -23.42
N PHE A 126 1.12 4.75 -24.19
CA PHE A 126 1.59 3.59 -24.99
C PHE A 126 2.35 2.55 -24.17
N SER A 127 2.14 2.55 -22.84
CA SER A 127 2.78 1.64 -21.91
C SER A 127 2.00 0.33 -21.82
N VAL A 128 2.61 -0.68 -21.21
CA VAL A 128 1.98 -1.99 -21.01
C VAL A 128 2.06 -2.39 -19.55
N ILE A 129 1.02 -3.07 -19.07
CA ILE A 129 1.04 -3.79 -17.79
C ILE A 129 1.57 -5.19 -18.06
N GLU A 130 2.58 -5.60 -17.30
CA GLU A 130 3.15 -6.94 -17.35
C GLU A 130 3.00 -7.61 -15.96
N PRO A 131 2.10 -8.59 -15.83
CA PRO A 131 1.89 -9.26 -14.56
C PRO A 131 3.01 -10.22 -14.21
N LEU A 132 3.41 -10.20 -12.95
CA LEU A 132 4.33 -11.20 -12.42
C LEU A 132 3.71 -12.61 -12.49
N PRO A 133 4.52 -13.66 -12.73
CA PRO A 133 4.04 -15.03 -12.66
C PRO A 133 3.37 -15.33 -11.31
N PRO A 134 2.34 -16.19 -11.27
CA PRO A 134 1.67 -16.54 -10.02
C PRO A 134 2.65 -16.99 -8.93
N ASN A 135 2.47 -16.48 -7.71
CA ASN A 135 3.28 -16.81 -6.53
C ASN A 135 4.76 -16.38 -6.62
N SER A 136 5.09 -15.43 -7.49
CA SER A 136 6.45 -14.91 -7.63
C SER A 136 6.69 -13.56 -6.94
N THR A 137 5.64 -12.92 -6.41
CA THR A 137 5.70 -11.58 -5.79
C THR A 137 6.87 -11.40 -4.81
N SER A 138 7.02 -12.30 -3.85
CA SER A 138 8.10 -12.23 -2.84
C SER A 138 9.52 -12.38 -3.39
N LYS A 139 9.67 -12.82 -4.64
CA LYS A 139 10.95 -13.05 -5.32
C LYS A 139 11.21 -12.05 -6.45
N CYS A 140 10.15 -11.60 -7.11
CA CYS A 140 10.23 -10.87 -8.37
C CYS A 140 9.65 -9.46 -8.31
N GLN A 141 8.91 -9.08 -7.25
CA GLN A 141 8.45 -7.71 -7.08
C GLN A 141 9.52 -6.88 -6.32
N PRO A 142 10.08 -5.82 -6.92
CA PRO A 142 11.09 -4.98 -6.26
C PRO A 142 10.64 -4.47 -4.89
N LEU A 143 9.36 -4.09 -4.77
CA LEU A 143 8.78 -3.60 -3.53
C LEU A 143 8.95 -4.64 -2.40
N ASP A 144 8.48 -5.87 -2.61
CA ASP A 144 8.60 -6.96 -1.63
C ASP A 144 10.04 -7.39 -1.37
N VAL A 145 10.86 -7.51 -2.41
CA VAL A 145 12.22 -8.06 -2.32
C VAL A 145 13.18 -7.13 -1.59
N GLY A 146 13.12 -5.83 -1.89
CA GLY A 146 14.16 -4.89 -1.46
C GLY A 146 13.67 -3.76 -0.55
N ILE A 147 12.40 -3.38 -0.64
CA ILE A 147 11.90 -2.15 0.00
C ILE A 147 11.10 -2.43 1.28
N MET A 148 10.20 -3.42 1.23
CA MET A 148 9.25 -3.64 2.33
C MET A 148 9.92 -3.99 3.66
N GLY A 149 11.02 -4.74 3.65
CA GLY A 149 11.78 -5.07 4.85
C GLY A 149 12.33 -3.81 5.55
N PRO A 150 13.20 -3.03 4.89
CA PRO A 150 13.69 -1.76 5.42
C PRO A 150 12.58 -0.79 5.82
N LEU A 151 11.54 -0.64 5.00
CA LEU A 151 10.41 0.26 5.27
C LEU A 151 9.72 -0.09 6.59
N LYS A 152 9.40 -1.37 6.80
CA LYS A 152 8.76 -1.86 8.04
C LYS A 152 9.64 -1.63 9.27
N ALA A 153 10.94 -1.88 9.16
CA ALA A 153 11.89 -1.65 10.25
C ALA A 153 11.91 -0.16 10.64
N MET A 154 12.00 0.73 9.65
CA MET A 154 12.05 2.18 9.88
C MET A 154 10.72 2.74 10.40
N LEU A 155 9.58 2.24 9.94
CA LEU A 155 8.25 2.59 10.47
C LEU A 155 8.14 2.23 11.95
N LYS A 156 8.62 1.03 12.33
CA LYS A 156 8.63 0.58 13.73
C LYS A 156 9.52 1.47 14.58
N THR A 157 10.73 1.79 14.12
CA THR A 157 11.64 2.70 14.82
C THR A 157 11.02 4.10 14.95
N ALA A 158 10.44 4.64 13.88
CA ALA A 158 9.81 5.96 13.91
C ALA A 158 8.63 6.03 14.88
N TRP A 159 7.82 4.96 14.97
CA TRP A 159 6.74 4.88 15.93
C TRP A 159 7.23 4.85 17.39
N LEU A 160 8.30 4.10 17.68
CA LEU A 160 8.87 4.02 19.04
C LEU A 160 9.54 5.32 19.52
N LEU A 161 9.95 6.18 18.59
CA LEU A 161 10.62 7.45 18.87
C LEU A 161 9.67 8.65 18.81
N GLU A 162 8.39 8.44 18.50
CA GLU A 162 7.39 9.50 18.64
C GLU A 162 7.09 9.67 20.12
N ASP A 163 7.41 10.85 20.66
CA ASP A 163 7.05 11.20 22.03
C ASP A 163 5.51 11.19 22.16
N ASP A 164 4.99 10.40 23.10
CA ASP A 164 3.58 10.41 23.49
C ASP A 164 3.29 11.73 24.23
N GLU A 165 3.21 12.85 23.51
CA GLU A 165 2.70 14.12 24.07
C GLU A 165 1.20 14.04 24.43
N GLY A 166 0.58 12.88 24.22
CA GLY A 166 -0.72 12.51 24.78
C GLY A 166 -0.82 10.99 24.82
N ASN A 167 -1.59 10.46 25.77
CA ASN A 167 -1.97 9.05 25.76
C ASN A 167 -2.60 8.75 24.39
N GLY A 168 -2.02 7.86 23.58
CA GLY A 168 -2.49 7.60 22.21
C GLY A 168 -3.98 7.22 22.09
N ASP A 169 -4.62 6.86 23.22
CA ASP A 169 -6.07 6.69 23.31
C ASP A 169 -6.89 7.99 23.19
N ASP A 170 -6.36 9.16 23.56
CA ASP A 170 -7.07 10.46 23.55
C ASP A 170 -7.08 11.15 22.18
N LEU A 171 -6.31 10.65 21.21
CA LEU A 171 -6.31 11.19 19.85
C LEU A 171 -7.61 10.85 19.11
N THR A 172 -8.14 11.84 18.40
CA THR A 172 -9.23 11.65 17.43
C THR A 172 -8.81 10.72 16.29
N LEU A 173 -9.78 10.11 15.59
CA LEU A 173 -9.49 9.24 14.43
C LEU A 173 -8.71 9.99 13.34
N LEU A 174 -9.07 11.25 13.05
CA LEU A 174 -8.35 12.10 12.11
C LEU A 174 -6.88 12.29 12.52
N GLN A 175 -6.61 12.60 13.79
CA GLN A 175 -5.24 12.75 14.29
C GLN A 175 -4.45 11.43 14.16
N LYS A 176 -5.09 10.30 14.42
CA LYS A 176 -4.49 8.96 14.26
C LYS A 176 -4.13 8.67 12.79
N HIS A 177 -5.06 8.92 11.86
CA HIS A 177 -4.79 8.78 10.42
C HIS A 177 -3.64 9.69 9.96
N MET A 178 -3.70 10.97 10.35
CA MET A 178 -2.69 11.97 10.01
C MET A 178 -1.30 11.57 10.52
N ALA A 179 -1.20 11.07 11.75
CA ALA A 179 0.06 10.61 12.34
C ALA A 179 0.66 9.43 11.55
N ILE A 180 -0.16 8.44 11.19
CA ILE A 180 0.26 7.28 10.39
C ILE A 180 0.75 7.73 9.00
N ILE A 181 0.00 8.59 8.33
CA ILE A 181 0.34 9.11 6.99
C ILE A 181 1.67 9.88 7.05
N LYS A 182 1.79 10.87 7.94
CA LYS A 182 3.03 11.66 8.10
C LYS A 182 4.24 10.79 8.45
N ARG A 183 4.06 9.79 9.33
CA ARG A 183 5.12 8.84 9.66
C ARG A 183 5.55 8.05 8.44
N THR A 184 4.60 7.54 7.66
CA THR A 184 4.87 6.77 6.44
C THR A 184 5.61 7.60 5.41
N ILE A 185 5.17 8.82 5.14
CA ILE A 185 5.83 9.74 4.20
C ILE A 185 7.27 10.01 4.65
N ARG A 186 7.46 10.42 5.90
CA ARG A 186 8.80 10.68 6.47
C ARG A 186 9.75 9.48 6.37
N VAL A 187 9.22 8.27 6.52
CA VAL A 187 10.02 7.04 6.38
C VAL A 187 10.29 6.73 4.91
N TRP A 188 9.29 6.89 4.04
CA TRP A 188 9.42 6.73 2.59
C TRP A 188 10.46 7.66 2.00
N ASP A 189 10.51 8.91 2.46
CA ASP A 189 11.48 9.92 2.04
C ASP A 189 12.93 9.50 2.32
N LYS A 190 13.15 8.72 3.38
CA LYS A 190 14.48 8.19 3.73
C LYS A 190 14.89 6.97 2.92
N ILE A 191 13.99 6.31 2.19
CA ILE A 191 14.36 5.26 1.24
C ILE A 191 15.08 5.91 0.07
N SER A 192 16.35 5.57 -0.10
CA SER A 192 17.23 6.15 -1.12
C SER A 192 17.01 5.55 -2.50
N THR A 193 17.39 6.29 -3.53
CA THR A 193 17.37 5.81 -4.93
C THR A 193 18.24 4.58 -5.13
N GLU A 194 19.37 4.46 -4.42
CA GLU A 194 20.25 3.29 -4.46
C GLU A 194 19.54 2.05 -3.89
N THR A 195 18.75 2.24 -2.83
CA THR A 195 17.93 1.15 -2.26
C THR A 195 16.87 0.70 -3.26
N VAL A 196 16.24 1.63 -3.98
CA VAL A 196 15.29 1.33 -5.07
C VAL A 196 15.98 0.57 -6.21
N LYS A 197 17.11 1.06 -6.71
CA LYS A 197 17.86 0.38 -7.79
C LYS A 197 18.29 -1.04 -7.39
N GLY A 198 18.85 -1.19 -6.19
CA GLY A 198 19.23 -2.50 -5.66
C GLY A 198 18.04 -3.44 -5.46
N ALA A 199 16.83 -2.93 -5.21
CA ALA A 199 15.62 -3.74 -5.16
C ALA A 199 15.24 -4.32 -6.53
N PHE A 200 15.35 -3.52 -7.60
CA PHE A 200 15.14 -3.98 -8.97
C PHE A 200 16.19 -5.01 -9.40
N GLU A 201 17.47 -4.76 -9.12
CA GLU A 201 18.55 -5.68 -9.46
C GLU A 201 18.35 -7.05 -8.80
N LYS A 202 17.85 -7.08 -7.56
CA LYS A 202 17.55 -8.32 -6.84
C LYS A 202 16.29 -9.04 -7.32
N SER A 203 15.33 -8.30 -7.89
CA SER A 203 14.04 -8.84 -8.28
C SER A 203 14.04 -9.43 -9.69
N ILE A 204 15.07 -9.14 -10.49
CA ILE A 204 15.26 -9.74 -11.82
C ILE A 204 16.03 -11.05 -11.64
N PRO A 205 15.45 -12.22 -11.94
CA PRO A 205 16.16 -13.50 -11.80
C PRO A 205 17.39 -13.54 -12.72
N SER A 206 18.55 -13.89 -12.16
CA SER A 206 19.81 -13.95 -12.90
C SER A 206 19.91 -15.14 -13.86
N VAL A 207 18.96 -16.09 -13.80
CA VAL A 207 18.88 -17.23 -14.72
C VAL A 207 17.41 -17.57 -14.98
N MET A 208 16.94 -17.41 -16.23
CA MET A 208 15.70 -18.06 -16.68
C MET A 208 16.00 -19.53 -16.90
N GLN A 209 15.88 -20.36 -15.86
CA GLN A 209 15.80 -21.81 -16.05
C GLN A 209 14.34 -22.14 -16.35
N PHE A 210 14.05 -22.27 -17.65
CA PHE A 210 12.84 -22.91 -18.16
C PHE A 210 12.95 -24.43 -18.04
#